data_AF-A0A3L7P5K7-F1
#
_entry.id   AF-A0A3L7P5K7-F1
#
_cell.length_a   1.000
_cell.length_b   1.000
_cell.length_c   1.000
_cell.angle_alpha   90.00
_cell.angle_beta   90.00
_cell.angle_gamma   90.00
#
_symmetry.space_group_name_H-M   'P 1'
#
loop_
_entity.id
_entity.type
_entity.pdbx_description
1 polymer ?
#
loop_
_entity_poly.entity_id
_entity_poly.type
_entity_poly.pdbx_seq_one_letter_code
_entity_poly.pdbx_strand_id
1 'polypeptide(L)'
;MPGFSTNKRFNHFPVCCVALLCFALTVSGCGSSAESHEDEHDQHHEHLEHFVPAHKPKDFAELVDQLALRLPQLGSTDASDNRANARHELADIIGWIPELAADSELKKADFEIAVATVSRFSKAFDATASAAKATSVNPAVFEPLIEELRQLVPKSQVQADQM
;
A
#
# COMPACT_ATOMS: atom_id res chain seq x y z
N MET A 1 -41.53 50.55 -17.71
CA MET A 1 -42.80 49.88 -17.33
C MET A 1 -43.14 48.86 -18.40
N PRO A 2 -43.77 47.70 -18.11
CA PRO A 2 -43.95 46.93 -16.85
C PRO A 2 -43.06 45.64 -16.91
N GLY A 3 -42.94 44.73 -15.95
CA GLY A 3 -43.72 44.37 -14.77
C GLY A 3 -43.93 42.84 -14.75
N PHE A 4 -44.19 42.32 -13.54
CA PHE A 4 -44.53 40.93 -13.15
C PHE A 4 -43.34 39.97 -12.89
N SER A 5 -43.03 39.63 -11.61
CA SER A 5 -43.79 38.85 -10.60
C SER A 5 -43.37 37.36 -10.67
N THR A 6 -43.17 36.58 -9.61
CA THR A 6 -43.24 36.74 -8.16
C THR A 6 -42.62 35.49 -7.51
N ASN A 7 -41.94 35.70 -6.38
CA ASN A 7 -41.90 34.88 -5.15
C ASN A 7 -42.17 33.36 -5.19
N LYS A 8 -41.28 32.59 -4.54
CA LYS A 8 -41.58 32.00 -3.23
C LYS A 8 -40.34 31.47 -2.50
N ARG A 9 -40.11 32.04 -1.32
CA ARG A 9 -39.33 31.46 -0.21
C ARG A 9 -40.04 30.20 0.28
N PHE A 10 -39.33 29.22 0.82
CA PHE A 10 -39.66 28.67 2.15
C PHE A 10 -38.47 27.90 2.72
N ASN A 11 -38.21 28.21 3.99
CA ASN A 11 -37.15 27.75 4.86
C ASN A 11 -37.60 26.51 5.65
N HIS A 12 -36.62 25.67 6.05
CA HIS A 12 -36.50 24.96 7.34
C HIS A 12 -37.46 23.78 7.70
N PHE A 13 -36.82 22.62 7.97
CA PHE A 13 -36.96 21.62 9.08
C PHE A 13 -38.36 21.33 9.69
N PRO A 14 -38.73 20.05 10.02
CA PRO A 14 -38.10 19.22 11.08
C PRO A 14 -37.97 17.70 10.73
N VAL A 15 -37.05 16.91 11.30
CA VAL A 15 -37.07 16.16 12.58
C VAL A 15 -38.28 15.19 12.76
N CYS A 16 -37.93 13.95 13.15
CA CYS A 16 -38.69 12.88 13.83
C CYS A 16 -39.25 11.70 13.02
N CYS A 17 -39.12 10.52 13.65
CA CYS A 17 -39.70 9.21 13.35
C CYS A 17 -38.90 8.42 12.28
N VAL A 18 -38.27 7.27 12.53
CA VAL A 18 -38.56 6.17 13.45
C VAL A 18 -37.28 5.35 13.68
N ALA A 19 -36.97 5.07 14.93
CA ALA A 19 -36.06 4.01 15.36
C ALA A 19 -36.78 2.65 15.31
N LEU A 20 -36.16 1.64 14.69
CA LEU A 20 -36.50 0.20 14.75
C LEU A 20 -35.31 -0.54 14.13
N LEU A 21 -34.26 -0.95 14.87
CA LEU A 21 -34.21 -2.06 15.83
C LEU A 21 -34.69 -3.37 15.18
N CYS A 22 -33.75 -4.15 14.61
CA CYS A 22 -33.80 -5.61 14.63
C CYS A 22 -32.43 -6.21 14.25
N PHE A 23 -31.78 -6.66 15.31
CA PHE A 23 -30.62 -7.52 15.40
C PHE A 23 -30.93 -8.86 14.72
N ALA A 24 -30.16 -9.26 13.69
CA ALA A 24 -30.24 -10.60 13.10
C ALA A 24 -28.87 -11.26 13.16
N LEU A 25 -28.43 -11.56 14.39
CA LEU A 25 -27.48 -12.63 14.63
C LEU A 25 -28.19 -13.95 14.32
N THR A 26 -27.79 -14.65 13.26
CA THR A 26 -28.11 -16.06 13.08
C THR A 26 -26.82 -16.85 13.02
N VAL A 27 -26.34 -17.16 14.22
CA VAL A 27 -25.46 -18.30 14.49
C VAL A 27 -26.27 -19.56 14.15
N SER A 28 -25.94 -20.22 13.04
CA SER A 28 -26.35 -21.60 12.79
C SER A 28 -25.24 -22.52 13.28
N GLY A 29 -25.24 -22.77 14.59
CA GLY A 29 -24.54 -23.89 15.21
C GLY A 29 -25.52 -25.05 15.35
N CYS A 30 -25.22 -26.17 14.71
CA CYS A 30 -25.87 -27.47 14.93
C CYS A 30 -24.76 -28.48 15.28
N GLY A 31 -24.67 -28.86 16.56
CA GLY A 31 -24.07 -30.14 16.99
C GLY A 31 -25.12 -31.24 16.82
N SER A 32 -24.83 -32.55 16.74
CA SER A 32 -23.88 -33.44 17.43
C SER A 32 -23.96 -34.79 16.64
N SER A 33 -23.03 -35.76 16.59
CA SER A 33 -22.28 -36.43 17.65
C SER A 33 -21.22 -37.37 17.05
N ALA A 34 -20.10 -37.48 17.77
CA ALA A 34 -19.35 -38.71 18.10
C ALA A 34 -18.94 -39.69 16.98
N GLU A 35 -17.65 -39.65 16.63
CA GLU A 35 -16.83 -40.84 16.46
C GLU A 35 -15.40 -40.55 16.91
N SER A 36 -14.87 -41.49 17.70
CA SER A 36 -13.55 -41.55 18.30
C SER A 36 -12.47 -41.75 17.26
N HIS A 37 -11.44 -40.91 17.25
CA HIS A 37 -10.11 -41.34 16.84
C HIS A 37 -9.08 -40.62 17.69
N GLU A 38 -8.61 -41.36 18.70
CA GLU A 38 -7.34 -41.12 19.36
C GLU A 38 -6.28 -41.50 18.31
N ASP A 39 -5.73 -40.50 17.61
CA ASP A 39 -4.57 -40.72 16.76
C ASP A 39 -3.55 -39.64 17.06
N GLU A 40 -2.49 -40.09 17.71
CA GLU A 40 -1.22 -39.41 17.89
C GLU A 40 -0.62 -39.07 16.52
N HIS A 41 -0.95 -37.89 15.98
CA HIS A 41 -0.17 -37.28 14.90
C HIS A 41 0.73 -36.20 15.47
N ASP A 42 1.74 -36.65 16.22
CA ASP A 42 3.06 -36.04 16.19
C ASP A 42 3.60 -36.24 14.77
N GLN A 43 3.50 -35.21 13.91
CA GLN A 43 4.39 -35.06 12.75
C GLN A 43 4.20 -33.75 11.98
N HIS A 44 5.32 -33.04 11.87
CA HIS A 44 5.64 -31.94 10.96
C HIS A 44 5.08 -30.56 11.29
N HIS A 45 5.75 -29.89 12.22
CA HIS A 45 6.07 -28.47 12.06
C HIS A 45 6.86 -28.27 10.76
N GLU A 46 6.18 -28.29 9.61
CA GLU A 46 6.73 -27.74 8.37
C GLU A 46 7.04 -26.27 8.67
N HIS A 47 8.33 -25.97 8.86
CA HIS A 47 8.78 -24.59 8.87
C HIS A 47 8.40 -24.04 7.51
N LEU A 48 7.40 -23.14 7.50
CA LEU A 48 7.11 -22.32 6.33
C LEU A 48 8.37 -21.48 6.09
N GLU A 49 9.28 -21.98 5.26
CA GLU A 49 10.44 -21.22 4.80
C GLU A 49 9.88 -20.06 3.96
N HIS A 50 9.73 -18.89 4.59
CA HIS A 50 9.35 -17.67 3.91
C HIS A 50 10.46 -17.32 2.91
N PHE A 51 10.26 -17.65 1.64
CA PHE A 51 11.19 -17.28 0.57
C PHE A 51 11.29 -15.76 0.48
N VAL A 52 12.47 -15.22 0.78
CA VAL A 52 12.81 -13.81 0.61
C VAL A 52 13.52 -13.64 -0.74
N PRO A 53 12.95 -12.89 -1.70
CA PRO A 53 13.60 -12.68 -2.98
C PRO A 53 14.93 -11.92 -2.85
N ALA A 54 15.88 -12.20 -3.75
CA ALA A 54 17.20 -11.56 -3.74
C ALA A 54 17.16 -10.03 -3.93
N HIS A 55 16.08 -9.48 -4.50
CA HIS A 55 15.88 -8.05 -4.72
C HIS A 55 15.17 -7.33 -3.58
N LYS A 56 14.83 -8.02 -2.48
CA LYS A 56 14.27 -7.36 -1.28
C LYS A 56 15.34 -6.49 -0.62
N PRO A 57 15.11 -5.17 -0.43
CA PRO A 57 16.02 -4.31 0.31
C PRO A 57 16.15 -4.75 1.77
N LYS A 58 17.33 -4.57 2.37
CA LYS A 58 17.60 -4.97 3.76
C LYS A 58 16.93 -4.06 4.79
N ASP A 59 16.76 -2.78 4.45
CA ASP A 59 16.25 -1.74 5.34
C ASP A 59 15.58 -0.62 4.53
N PHE A 60 14.95 0.32 5.25
CA PHE A 60 14.24 1.44 4.64
C PHE A 60 15.15 2.37 3.81
N ALA A 61 16.43 2.53 4.18
CA ALA A 61 17.35 3.39 3.44
C ALA A 61 17.73 2.75 2.10
N GLU A 62 18.10 1.47 2.11
CA GLU A 62 18.39 0.72 0.89
C GLU A 62 17.18 0.64 -0.02
N LEU A 63 15.96 0.54 0.53
CA LEU A 63 14.75 0.60 -0.27
C LEU A 63 14.67 1.89 -1.09
N VAL A 64 14.93 3.04 -0.47
CA VAL A 64 14.89 4.35 -1.16
C VAL A 64 15.97 4.42 -2.24
N ASP A 65 17.16 3.90 -1.96
CA ASP A 65 18.25 3.84 -2.94
C ASP A 65 17.90 2.94 -4.13
N GLN A 66 17.29 1.77 -3.90
CA GLN A 66 16.86 0.86 -4.95
C GLN A 66 15.76 1.48 -5.82
N LEU A 67 14.81 2.21 -5.24
CA LEU A 67 13.80 2.96 -6.01
C LEU A 67 14.47 3.99 -6.93
N ALA A 68 15.40 4.79 -6.39
CA ALA A 68 16.12 5.81 -7.15
C ALA A 68 16.98 5.21 -8.28
N LEU A 69 17.59 4.04 -8.04
CA LEU A 69 18.43 3.35 -9.01
C LEU A 69 17.62 2.72 -10.16
N ARG A 70 16.51 2.07 -9.84
CA ARG A 70 15.78 1.20 -10.78
C ARG A 70 14.77 1.96 -11.64
N LEU A 71 14.18 3.04 -11.15
CA LEU A 71 13.19 3.83 -11.89
C LEU A 71 13.73 4.41 -13.22
N PRO A 72 14.92 5.02 -13.28
CA PRO A 72 15.50 5.51 -14.53
C PRO A 72 15.76 4.41 -15.56
N GLN A 73 16.09 3.19 -15.11
CA GLN A 73 16.38 2.05 -15.98
C GLN A 73 15.14 1.59 -16.75
N LEU A 74 13.94 1.75 -16.18
CA LEU A 74 12.67 1.46 -16.85
C LEU A 74 12.27 2.52 -17.90
N GLY A 75 12.86 3.71 -17.85
CA GLY A 75 12.66 4.77 -18.83
C GLY A 75 13.59 4.67 -20.04
N SER A 76 14.68 3.91 -19.94
CA SER A 76 15.66 3.75 -21.02
C SER A 76 15.16 2.80 -22.11
N THR A 77 15.38 3.16 -23.37
CA THR A 77 15.03 2.34 -24.54
C THR A 77 15.89 1.09 -24.68
N ASP A 78 17.07 1.06 -24.07
CA ASP A 78 18.08 0.00 -24.26
C ASP A 78 17.80 -1.26 -23.43
N ALA A 79 16.92 -1.18 -22.43
CA ALA A 79 16.55 -2.30 -21.58
C ALA A 79 15.40 -3.11 -22.23
N SER A 80 15.64 -3.83 -23.32
CA SER A 80 14.59 -4.63 -23.99
C SER A 80 14.32 -5.95 -23.26
N ASP A 81 15.37 -6.72 -22.99
CA ASP A 81 15.18 -8.17 -22.77
C ASP A 81 14.77 -8.53 -21.34
N ASN A 82 14.92 -7.60 -20.37
CA ASN A 82 14.57 -7.84 -18.97
C ASN A 82 13.62 -6.80 -18.36
N ARG A 83 12.93 -6.00 -19.19
CA ARG A 83 12.08 -4.89 -18.71
C ARG A 83 10.90 -5.36 -17.87
N ALA A 84 10.30 -6.49 -18.24
CA ALA A 84 9.15 -7.03 -17.51
C ALA A 84 9.54 -7.45 -16.08
N ASN A 85 10.67 -8.14 -15.92
CA ASN A 85 11.17 -8.51 -14.59
C ASN A 85 11.61 -7.28 -13.81
N ALA A 86 12.33 -6.34 -14.42
CA ALA A 86 12.71 -5.09 -13.75
C ALA A 86 11.49 -4.29 -13.26
N ARG A 87 10.40 -4.30 -14.03
CA ARG A 87 9.12 -3.68 -13.64
C ARG A 87 8.47 -4.43 -12.49
N HIS A 88 8.52 -5.77 -12.49
CA HIS A 88 8.00 -6.61 -11.41
C HIS A 88 8.79 -6.39 -10.11
N GLU A 89 10.11 -6.47 -10.17
CA GLU A 89 10.99 -6.24 -9.01
C GLU A 89 10.77 -4.84 -8.41
N LEU A 90 10.57 -3.82 -9.25
CA LEU A 90 10.25 -2.48 -8.76
C LEU A 90 8.88 -2.43 -8.06
N ALA A 91 7.88 -3.14 -8.59
CA ALA A 91 6.57 -3.23 -7.95
C ALA A 91 6.66 -3.90 -6.57
N ASP A 92 7.47 -4.95 -6.45
CA ASP A 92 7.73 -5.62 -5.16
C ASP A 92 8.40 -4.66 -4.17
N ILE A 93 9.41 -3.91 -4.61
CA ILE A 93 10.10 -2.91 -3.78
C ILE A 93 9.12 -1.84 -3.28
N ILE A 94 8.22 -1.35 -4.12
CA ILE A 94 7.15 -0.44 -3.70
C ILE A 94 6.24 -1.12 -2.66
N GLY A 95 5.92 -2.40 -2.85
CA GLY A 95 5.12 -3.20 -1.94
C GLY A 95 5.75 -3.41 -0.55
N TRP A 96 7.08 -3.42 -0.46
CA TRP A 96 7.81 -3.57 0.81
C TRP A 96 7.98 -2.27 1.60
N ILE A 97 7.55 -1.11 1.07
CA ILE A 97 7.64 0.17 1.81
C ILE A 97 6.97 0.09 3.20
N PRO A 98 5.73 -0.41 3.38
CA PRO A 98 5.10 -0.47 4.71
C PRO A 98 5.81 -1.42 5.67
N GLU A 99 6.35 -2.52 5.15
CA GLU A 99 7.08 -3.51 5.93
C GLU A 99 8.39 -2.92 6.45
N LEU A 100 9.24 -2.40 5.54
CA LEU A 100 10.53 -1.83 5.93
C LEU A 100 10.39 -0.51 6.69
N ALA A 101 9.29 0.23 6.51
CA ALA A 101 8.97 1.38 7.35
C ALA A 101 8.57 0.94 8.77
N ALA A 102 7.84 -0.17 8.93
CA ALA A 102 7.47 -0.71 10.23
C ALA A 102 8.68 -1.32 10.98
N ASP A 103 9.62 -1.90 10.25
CA ASP A 103 10.89 -2.43 10.80
C ASP A 103 11.92 -1.33 11.11
N SER A 104 11.59 -0.07 10.85
CA SER A 104 12.46 1.08 11.10
C SER A 104 12.02 1.88 12.33
N GLU A 105 12.84 2.86 12.73
CA GLU A 105 12.55 3.73 13.87
C GLU A 105 11.59 4.89 13.56
N LEU A 106 10.88 4.83 12.42
CA LEU A 106 9.93 5.86 12.03
C LEU A 106 8.80 5.98 13.07
N LYS A 107 8.61 7.20 13.56
CA LYS A 107 7.46 7.52 14.41
C LYS A 107 6.18 7.40 13.60
N LYS A 108 5.06 7.14 14.29
CA LYS A 108 3.73 6.96 13.67
C LYS A 108 3.42 7.96 12.55
N ALA A 109 3.67 9.25 12.76
CA ALA A 109 3.38 10.27 11.74
C ALA A 109 4.25 10.10 10.47
N ASP A 110 5.54 9.79 10.64
CA ASP A 110 6.44 9.56 9.51
C ASP A 110 6.15 8.21 8.83
N PHE A 111 5.77 7.18 9.59
CA PHE A 111 5.29 5.90 9.08
C PHE A 111 4.04 6.07 8.20
N GLU A 112 3.06 6.85 8.67
CA GLU A 112 1.84 7.14 7.91
C GLU A 112 2.14 7.87 6.60
N ILE A 113 3.16 8.76 6.58
CA ILE A 113 3.64 9.39 5.34
C ILE A 113 4.19 8.32 4.40
N ALA A 114 5.09 7.44 4.87
CA ALA A 114 5.67 6.38 4.04
C ALA A 114 4.58 5.48 3.41
N VAL A 115 3.58 5.06 4.20
CA VAL A 115 2.44 4.26 3.72
C VAL A 115 1.58 5.02 2.71
N ALA A 116 1.30 6.31 2.94
CA ALA A 116 0.56 7.14 2.00
C ALA A 116 1.32 7.34 0.68
N THR A 117 2.65 7.36 0.71
CA THR A 117 3.51 7.42 -0.47
C THR A 117 3.38 6.17 -1.33
N VAL A 118 3.18 4.98 -0.76
CA VAL A 118 2.91 3.73 -1.51
C VAL A 118 1.71 3.88 -2.44
N SER A 119 0.58 4.37 -1.92
CA SER A 119 -0.64 4.55 -2.73
C SER A 119 -0.41 5.48 -3.92
N ARG A 120 0.43 6.51 -3.75
CA ARG A 120 0.80 7.44 -4.83
C ARG A 120 1.74 6.79 -5.84
N PHE A 121 2.72 6.00 -5.38
CA PHE A 121 3.59 5.20 -6.22
C PHE A 121 2.79 4.23 -7.08
N SER A 122 1.95 3.40 -6.47
CA SER A 122 1.14 2.41 -7.20
C SER A 122 0.24 3.07 -8.24
N LYS A 123 -0.42 4.18 -7.88
CA LYS A 123 -1.25 4.94 -8.84
C LYS A 123 -0.45 5.48 -10.02
N ALA A 124 0.74 6.05 -9.77
CA ALA A 124 1.61 6.53 -10.85
C ALA A 124 2.10 5.35 -11.71
N PHE A 125 2.42 4.22 -11.08
CA PHE A 125 2.89 3.02 -11.74
C PHE A 125 1.82 2.38 -12.63
N ASP A 126 0.58 2.27 -12.15
CA ASP A 126 -0.56 1.75 -12.92
C ASP A 126 -0.94 2.66 -14.09
N ALA A 127 -0.85 3.99 -13.91
CA ALA A 127 -1.07 4.94 -15.00
C ALA A 127 -0.07 4.73 -16.16
N THR A 128 1.18 4.34 -15.86
CA THR A 128 2.16 3.98 -16.90
C THR A 128 1.84 2.65 -17.59
N ALA A 129 1.21 1.68 -16.90
CA ALA A 129 0.81 0.41 -17.51
C ALA A 129 -0.40 0.57 -18.45
N SER A 130 -1.39 1.38 -18.04
CA SER A 130 -2.61 1.62 -18.82
C SER A 130 -2.37 2.39 -20.11
N ALA A 131 -1.29 3.18 -20.18
CA ALA A 131 -0.86 3.90 -21.38
C ALA A 131 -0.18 2.98 -22.43
N ALA A 132 -0.65 1.71 -22.55
CA ALA A 132 -0.03 0.51 -23.13
C ALA A 132 0.49 0.55 -24.58
N LYS A 133 0.67 1.73 -25.18
CA LYS A 133 1.55 1.93 -26.35
C LYS A 133 2.90 2.56 -25.99
N ALA A 134 3.08 3.05 -24.76
CA ALA A 134 4.33 3.63 -24.28
C ALA A 134 5.05 2.64 -23.35
N THR A 135 6.05 1.93 -23.88
CA THR A 135 6.92 0.99 -23.15
C THR A 135 7.85 1.69 -22.14
N SER A 136 7.69 3.00 -21.91
CA SER A 136 8.60 3.84 -21.13
C SER A 136 7.91 4.39 -19.89
N VAL A 137 8.45 4.06 -18.72
CA VAL A 137 8.13 4.75 -17.46
C VAL A 137 8.80 6.12 -17.51
N ASN A 138 8.08 7.20 -17.18
CA ASN A 138 8.70 8.52 -17.04
C ASN A 138 9.22 8.67 -15.60
N PRO A 139 10.55 8.58 -15.35
CA PRO A 139 11.10 8.61 -13.99
C PRO A 139 10.83 9.94 -13.27
N ALA A 140 10.65 11.05 -14.02
CA ALA A 140 10.40 12.37 -13.42
C ALA A 140 9.08 12.45 -12.63
N VAL A 141 8.12 11.56 -12.90
CA VAL A 141 6.86 11.47 -12.14
C VAL A 141 7.10 10.93 -10.72
N PHE A 142 8.14 10.13 -10.54
CA PHE A 142 8.44 9.42 -9.30
C PHE A 142 9.47 10.12 -8.42
N GLU A 143 10.33 10.96 -9.00
CA GLU A 143 11.28 11.83 -8.29
C GLU A 143 10.71 12.49 -7.01
N PRO A 144 9.56 13.21 -7.03
CA PRO A 144 9.04 13.83 -5.82
C PRO A 144 8.60 12.81 -4.76
N LEU A 145 8.19 11.60 -5.16
CA LEU A 145 7.80 10.53 -4.23
C LEU A 145 9.04 9.87 -3.60
N ILE A 146 10.10 9.67 -4.39
CA ILE A 146 11.39 9.19 -3.89
C ILE A 146 11.96 10.19 -2.89
N GLU A 147 11.92 11.49 -3.21
CA GLU A 147 12.47 12.52 -2.33
C GLU A 147 11.70 12.62 -1.01
N GLU A 148 10.38 12.46 -1.04
CA GLU A 148 9.58 12.38 0.18
C GLU A 148 9.98 11.19 1.06
N LEU A 149 10.19 10.00 0.49
CA LEU A 149 10.72 8.85 1.24
C LEU A 149 12.14 9.10 1.74
N ARG A 150 12.99 9.76 0.94
CA ARG A 150 14.37 10.10 1.30
C ARG A 150 14.43 11.02 2.52
N GLN A 151 13.49 11.96 2.65
CA GLN A 151 13.39 12.82 3.85
C GLN A 151 13.08 12.05 5.13
N LEU A 152 12.54 10.83 5.03
CA LEU A 152 12.27 9.96 6.16
C LEU A 152 13.49 9.11 6.54
N VAL A 153 14.44 8.90 5.63
CA VAL A 153 15.61 8.03 5.87
C VAL A 153 16.38 8.42 7.13
N PRO A 154 16.74 9.69 7.39
CA PRO A 154 17.45 10.06 8.63
C PRO A 154 16.65 9.76 9.91
N LYS A 155 15.32 9.71 9.81
CA LYS A 155 14.43 9.42 10.94
C LYS A 155 14.14 7.93 11.12
N SER A 156 14.43 7.12 10.08
CA SER A 156 14.23 5.67 10.07
C SER A 156 15.36 4.91 10.77
N GLN A 157 16.53 5.55 10.90
CA GLN A 157 17.68 4.97 11.55
C GLN A 157 17.57 5.14 13.07
N VAL A 158 18.06 4.14 13.81
CA VAL A 158 18.34 4.29 15.24
C VAL A 158 19.15 5.55 15.42
N GLN A 159 18.81 6.35 16.43
CA GLN A 159 19.52 7.56 16.83
C GLN A 159 20.94 7.20 17.28
N ALA A 160 21.80 6.79 16.33
CA ALA A 160 23.10 6.18 16.58
C ALA A 160 24.17 7.20 17.00
N ASP A 161 23.82 8.49 17.02
CA ASP A 161 24.71 9.59 17.39
C ASP A 161 24.42 10.19 18.79
N GLN A 162 23.64 9.52 19.64
CA GLN A 162 23.39 9.98 21.02
C GLN A 162 23.62 8.89 22.08
N MET A 163 24.76 8.17 22.01
CA MET A 163 25.36 7.49 23.17
C MET A 163 26.88 7.59 23.13
#